data_AF-A0A1H9MRC3-F1
#
_entry.id   AF-A0A1H9MRC3-F1
#
_cell.length_a   1.000
_cell.length_b   1.000
_cell.length_c   1.000
_cell.angle_alpha   90.00
_cell.angle_beta   90.00
_cell.angle_gamma   90.00
#
_symmetry.space_group_name_H-M   'P 1'
#
loop_
_entity.id
_entity.type
_entity.pdbx_description
1 polymer ?
#
loop_
_entity_poly.entity_id
_entity_poly.type
_entity_poly.pdbx_seq_one_letter_code
_entity_poly.pdbx_strand_id
1 'polypeptide(L)'
;MHTFPAGVAVNVVIPLIDLNGDPVTPTGLRARVLDQNGEEVVAFSDISFETGATDIDIMVKAATNTLAPFPDQKQDGTFDEEGILQATTGARTVELEITTEGGVFTTGQTYLLQARNRFVLLRNTFQTYEQALIHVSTMPRLAGWNAATDMERQNALVEAFRRLTRLGYRVQRPEDQDIMYRAAVADDTVIPATLWRYMDAELWQRYPSRFRLALCKAQVAEADEVLQGGTANAKRRSGLLSESIGESSMMFRSGKPLDLGMSSAALEYLAGYLEFRVTTTRS
;
A
#
# COMPACT_ATOMS: atom_id res chain seq x y z
N MET A 1 -16.74 6.71 2.74
CA MET A 1 -15.55 7.47 3.18
C MET A 1 -14.91 8.07 1.93
N HIS A 2 -14.74 9.40 1.91
CA HIS A 2 -14.22 10.12 0.75
C HIS A 2 -12.71 10.36 0.88
N THR A 3 -12.02 10.41 -0.26
CA THR A 3 -10.56 10.59 -0.34
C THR A 3 -10.25 11.81 -1.19
N PHE A 4 -9.39 12.69 -0.69
CA PHE A 4 -9.03 13.95 -1.35
C PHE A 4 -7.50 14.06 -1.51
N PRO A 5 -7.01 14.77 -2.55
CA PRO A 5 -5.60 15.11 -2.65
C PRO A 5 -5.16 16.00 -1.49
N ALA A 6 -3.97 15.74 -0.96
CA ALA A 6 -3.34 16.62 0.01
C ALA A 6 -3.10 18.03 -0.56
N GLY A 7 -3.24 19.05 0.29
CA GLY A 7 -3.05 20.47 -0.05
C GLY A 7 -4.25 21.12 -0.74
N VAL A 8 -5.42 20.47 -0.76
CA VAL A 8 -6.66 21.01 -1.33
C VAL A 8 -7.64 21.33 -0.21
N ALA A 9 -8.43 22.39 -0.37
CA ALA A 9 -9.52 22.70 0.55
C ALA A 9 -10.67 21.70 0.36
N VAL A 10 -11.24 21.21 1.46
CA VAL A 10 -12.30 20.20 1.44
C VAL A 10 -13.52 20.77 2.12
N ASN A 11 -14.66 20.72 1.43
CA ASN A 11 -15.95 21.04 2.03
C ASN A 11 -16.55 19.76 2.63
N VAL A 12 -16.86 19.79 3.93
CA VAL A 12 -17.46 18.68 4.66
C VAL A 12 -18.86 19.07 5.09
N VAL A 13 -19.86 18.35 4.57
CA VAL A 13 -21.27 18.55 4.92
C VAL A 13 -21.61 17.67 6.11
N ILE A 14 -21.96 18.28 7.24
CA ILE A 14 -22.36 17.56 8.45
C ILE A 14 -23.85 17.79 8.70
N PRO A 15 -24.68 16.73 8.67
CA PRO A 15 -26.11 16.85 8.98
C PRO A 15 -26.31 17.15 10.47
N LEU A 16 -27.25 18.04 10.77
CA LEU A 16 -27.67 18.41 12.12
C LEU A 16 -28.75 17.44 12.62
N ILE A 17 -28.32 16.22 12.94
CA ILE A 17 -29.16 15.15 13.48
C ILE A 17 -28.67 14.69 14.85
N ASP A 18 -29.58 14.23 15.70
CA ASP A 18 -29.26 13.62 16.99
C ASP A 18 -28.77 12.15 16.83
N LEU A 19 -28.49 11.50 17.96
CA LEU A 19 -28.06 10.10 18.01
C LEU A 19 -29.14 9.11 17.52
N ASN A 20 -30.40 9.52 17.44
CA ASN A 20 -31.52 8.73 16.95
C ASN A 20 -31.82 9.00 15.46
N GLY A 21 -31.13 9.97 14.85
CA GLY A 21 -31.33 10.40 13.46
C GLY A 21 -32.40 11.47 13.28
N ASP A 22 -32.92 12.03 14.37
CA ASP A 22 -33.92 13.09 14.34
C ASP A 22 -33.25 14.46 14.13
N PRO A 23 -33.86 15.37 13.34
CA PRO A 23 -33.30 16.69 13.11
C PRO A 23 -33.26 17.52 14.40
N VAL A 24 -32.14 18.22 14.63
CA VAL A 24 -31.97 19.09 15.80
C VAL A 24 -31.94 20.56 15.41
N THR A 25 -32.45 21.41 16.30
CA THR A 25 -32.32 22.87 16.19
C THR A 25 -31.16 23.33 17.07
N PRO A 26 -29.98 23.65 16.50
CA PRO A 26 -28.84 24.11 17.28
C PRO A 26 -29.06 25.52 17.86
N THR A 27 -28.62 25.72 19.09
CA THR A 27 -28.49 27.04 19.74
C THR A 27 -27.04 27.56 19.68
N GLY A 28 -26.08 26.67 19.44
CA GLY A 28 -24.67 27.00 19.21
C GLY A 28 -23.94 25.85 18.51
N LEU A 29 -22.99 26.20 17.65
CA LEU A 29 -22.18 25.24 16.89
C LEU A 29 -20.70 25.58 17.02
N ARG A 30 -19.87 24.59 17.32
CA ARG A 30 -18.42 24.71 17.36
C ARG A 30 -17.80 23.55 16.61
N ALA A 31 -16.77 23.78 15.82
CA ALA A 31 -16.06 22.68 15.17
C ALA A 31 -14.56 22.74 15.39
N ARG A 32 -13.96 21.55 15.42
CA ARG A 32 -12.52 21.33 15.40
C ARG A 32 -12.15 20.31 14.31
N VAL A 33 -10.88 20.29 13.95
CA VAL A 33 -10.33 19.31 13.02
C VAL A 33 -9.20 18.55 13.71
N LEU A 34 -9.35 17.24 13.78
CA LEU A 34 -8.36 16.30 14.31
C LEU A 34 -7.58 15.63 13.18
N ASP A 35 -6.33 15.25 13.46
CA ASP A 35 -5.53 14.42 12.58
C ASP A 35 -5.78 12.91 12.81
N GLN A 36 -5.02 12.07 12.12
CA GLN A 36 -5.10 10.61 12.25
C GLN A 36 -4.70 10.05 13.64
N ASN A 37 -3.99 10.84 14.46
CA ASN A 37 -3.56 10.48 15.80
C ASN A 37 -4.52 11.04 16.87
N GLY A 38 -5.56 11.79 16.47
CA GLY A 38 -6.47 12.48 17.37
C GLY A 38 -5.93 13.80 17.91
N GLU A 39 -4.84 14.32 17.33
CA GLU A 39 -4.31 15.63 17.69
C GLU A 39 -5.07 16.75 16.98
N GLU A 40 -5.27 17.87 17.68
CA GLU A 40 -5.98 19.03 17.14
C GLU A 40 -5.11 19.77 16.13
N VAL A 41 -5.53 19.75 14.85
CA VAL A 41 -4.93 20.57 13.79
C VAL A 41 -5.61 21.95 13.73
N VAL A 42 -6.90 21.98 14.04
CA VAL A 42 -7.69 23.22 14.18
C VAL A 42 -8.48 23.10 15.47
N ALA A 43 -8.23 24.01 16.41
CA ALA A 43 -8.96 24.08 17.67
C ALA A 43 -10.44 24.46 17.45
N PHE A 44 -11.28 24.21 18.45
CA PHE A 44 -12.69 24.56 18.39
C PHE A 44 -12.91 26.04 18.08
N SER A 45 -13.63 26.31 16.99
CA SER A 45 -14.10 27.64 16.61
C SER A 45 -15.60 27.67 16.45
N ASP A 46 -16.23 28.77 16.86
CA ASP A 46 -17.66 28.99 16.66
C ASP A 46 -17.99 29.06 15.17
N ILE A 47 -19.04 28.35 14.76
CA ILE A 47 -19.54 28.34 13.39
C ILE A 47 -20.82 29.16 13.34
N SER A 48 -20.88 30.09 12.39
CA SER A 48 -22.13 30.80 12.05
C SER A 48 -23.05 29.87 11.26
N PHE A 49 -24.33 29.85 11.62
CA PHE A 49 -25.35 29.05 10.95
C PHE A 49 -26.66 29.84 10.81
N GLU A 50 -27.46 29.46 9.83
CA GLU A 50 -28.80 30.01 9.65
C GLU A 50 -29.80 29.25 10.53
N THR A 51 -30.76 29.98 11.11
CA THR A 51 -31.81 29.36 11.92
C THR A 51 -32.65 28.43 11.05
N GLY A 52 -32.74 27.15 11.43
CA GLY A 52 -33.46 26.12 10.67
C GLY A 52 -32.62 25.38 9.63
N ALA A 53 -31.30 25.60 9.60
CA ALA A 53 -30.40 24.78 8.79
C ALA A 53 -30.50 23.30 9.18
N THR A 54 -30.50 22.41 8.17
CA THR A 54 -30.53 20.95 8.35
C THR A 54 -29.13 20.32 8.33
N ASP A 55 -28.17 21.06 7.78
CA ASP A 55 -26.80 20.66 7.57
C ASP A 55 -25.88 21.89 7.62
N ILE A 56 -24.59 21.63 7.85
CA ILE A 56 -23.56 22.65 7.94
C ILE A 56 -22.41 22.29 7.02
N ASP A 57 -22.04 23.26 6.19
CA ASP A 57 -20.85 23.21 5.35
C ASP A 57 -19.63 23.70 6.13
N ILE A 58 -18.69 22.79 6.39
CA ILE A 58 -17.42 23.11 7.03
C ILE A 58 -16.30 23.05 5.99
N MET A 59 -15.74 24.22 5.66
CA MET A 59 -14.60 24.34 4.77
C MET A 59 -13.29 24.15 5.52
N VAL A 60 -12.66 22.99 5.38
CA VAL A 60 -11.30 22.75 5.87
C VAL A 60 -10.30 23.32 4.87
N LYS A 61 -9.49 24.28 5.32
CA LYS A 61 -8.53 24.99 4.46
C LYS A 61 -7.42 24.06 3.96
N ALA A 62 -6.93 24.35 2.75
CA ALA A 62 -5.80 23.64 2.13
C ALA A 62 -4.56 23.53 3.04
N ALA A 63 -4.26 24.58 3.81
CA ALA A 63 -3.11 24.61 4.73
C ALA A 63 -3.21 23.60 5.90
N THR A 64 -4.43 23.19 6.27
CA THR A 64 -4.70 22.18 7.30
C THR A 64 -4.62 20.75 6.71
N ASN A 65 -4.80 20.64 5.40
CA ASN A 65 -4.85 19.39 4.65
C ASN A 65 -3.48 18.96 4.11
N THR A 66 -2.43 19.17 4.89
CA THR A 66 -1.06 18.77 4.55
C THR A 66 -0.74 17.40 5.14
N LEU A 67 0.08 16.62 4.41
CA LEU A 67 0.65 15.38 4.93
C LEU A 67 1.99 15.67 5.62
N ALA A 68 2.47 14.72 6.42
CA ALA A 68 3.80 14.80 6.99
C ALA A 68 4.85 14.86 5.88
N PRO A 69 5.99 15.54 6.09
CA PRO A 69 7.12 15.43 5.18
C PRO A 69 7.59 13.97 5.12
N PHE A 70 8.20 13.59 3.99
CA PHE A 70 8.80 12.26 3.89
C PHE A 70 9.92 12.13 4.93
N PRO A 71 9.97 11.04 5.72
CA PRO A 71 10.97 10.92 6.78
C PRO A 71 12.36 10.83 6.17
N ASP A 72 13.31 11.54 6.78
CA ASP A 72 14.73 11.39 6.48
C ASP A 72 15.20 9.97 6.84
N GLN A 73 16.30 9.55 6.21
CA GLN A 73 16.97 8.32 6.60
C GLN A 73 17.48 8.45 8.04
N LYS A 74 17.16 7.47 8.88
CA LYS A 74 17.68 7.38 10.25
C LYS A 74 19.20 7.17 10.21
N GLN A 75 19.89 7.50 11.30
CA GLN A 75 21.36 7.35 11.39
C GLN A 75 21.84 5.91 11.20
N ASP A 76 20.98 4.92 11.47
CA ASP A 76 21.25 3.49 11.23
C ASP A 76 21.04 3.07 9.76
N GLY A 77 20.65 4.00 8.89
CA GLY A 77 20.36 3.74 7.48
C GLY A 77 18.95 3.24 7.20
N THR A 78 18.10 3.06 8.23
CA THR A 78 16.70 2.64 8.07
C THR A 78 15.77 3.82 7.79
N PHE A 79 14.56 3.51 7.33
CA PHE A 79 13.49 4.49 7.13
C PHE A 79 12.33 4.17 8.07
N ASP A 80 11.65 5.22 8.51
CA ASP A 80 10.48 5.08 9.37
C ASP A 80 9.26 4.65 8.56
N GLU A 81 8.86 3.38 8.65
CA GLU A 81 7.72 2.84 7.89
C GLU A 81 6.41 3.59 8.20
N GLU A 82 6.23 4.00 9.45
CA GLU A 82 5.09 4.80 9.89
C GLU A 82 5.15 6.22 9.29
N GLY A 83 6.30 6.89 9.36
CA GLY A 83 6.51 8.17 8.69
C GLY A 83 6.26 8.12 7.17
N ILE A 84 6.61 7.03 6.49
CA ILE A 84 6.33 6.84 5.05
C ILE A 84 4.81 6.76 4.80
N LEU A 85 4.08 6.05 5.67
CA LEU A 85 2.63 6.00 5.59
C LEU A 85 2.02 7.39 5.81
N GLN A 86 2.43 8.10 6.86
CA GLN A 86 1.94 9.45 7.19
C GLN A 86 2.29 10.50 6.12
N ALA A 87 3.39 10.29 5.38
CA ALA A 87 3.78 11.16 4.27
C ALA A 87 3.00 10.88 2.96
N THR A 88 2.38 9.70 2.83
CA THR A 88 1.66 9.30 1.61
C THR A 88 0.14 9.30 1.80
N THR A 89 -0.33 9.09 3.03
CA THR A 89 -1.74 8.98 3.39
C THR A 89 -1.96 9.59 4.77
N GLY A 90 -3.05 10.33 4.93
CA GLY A 90 -3.46 10.91 6.21
C GLY A 90 -4.97 10.83 6.36
N ALA A 91 -5.47 11.12 7.56
CA ALA A 91 -6.89 11.25 7.82
C ALA A 91 -7.16 12.58 8.51
N ARG A 92 -8.35 13.12 8.28
CA ARG A 92 -8.87 14.26 9.02
C ARG A 92 -10.26 13.93 9.50
N THR A 93 -10.50 14.19 10.77
CA THR A 93 -11.81 14.05 11.38
C THR A 93 -12.30 15.45 11.75
N VAL A 94 -13.41 15.86 11.13
CA VAL A 94 -14.09 17.11 11.49
C VAL A 94 -15.11 16.75 12.55
N GLU A 95 -14.94 17.31 13.74
CA GLU A 95 -15.89 17.14 14.83
C GLU A 95 -16.68 18.43 15.01
N LEU A 96 -18.00 18.29 15.09
CA LEU A 96 -18.97 19.33 15.33
C LEU A 96 -19.62 19.09 16.69
N GLU A 97 -19.41 20.03 17.60
CA GLU A 97 -20.11 20.15 18.87
C GLU A 97 -21.39 20.97 18.65
N ILE A 98 -22.53 20.34 18.89
CA ILE A 98 -23.86 20.91 18.73
C ILE A 98 -24.42 21.17 20.12
N THR A 99 -24.65 22.44 20.44
CA THR A 99 -25.38 22.85 21.64
C THR A 99 -26.85 23.00 21.30
N THR A 100 -27.71 22.39 22.11
CA THR A 100 -29.17 22.50 22.01
C THR A 100 -29.75 22.85 23.39
N GLU A 101 -31.06 23.10 23.49
CA GLU A 101 -31.71 23.29 24.79
C GLU A 101 -31.62 22.04 25.69
N GLY A 102 -31.54 20.85 25.09
CA GLY A 102 -31.50 19.57 25.81
C GLY A 102 -30.10 19.11 26.25
N GLY A 103 -29.04 19.81 25.82
CA GLY A 103 -27.66 19.45 26.12
C GLY A 103 -26.71 19.64 24.94
N VAL A 104 -25.47 19.19 25.13
CA VAL A 104 -24.40 19.24 24.14
C VAL A 104 -24.06 17.82 23.69
N PHE A 105 -23.93 17.62 22.39
CA PHE A 105 -23.43 16.37 21.82
C PHE A 105 -22.51 16.63 20.64
N THR A 106 -21.72 15.62 20.28
CA THR A 106 -20.69 15.73 19.23
C THR A 106 -21.01 14.76 18.11
N THR A 107 -20.95 15.25 16.87
CA THR A 107 -21.01 14.45 15.65
C THR A 107 -19.76 14.72 14.82
N GLY A 108 -19.38 13.82 13.91
CA GLY A 108 -18.18 14.04 13.12
C GLY A 108 -18.13 13.22 11.85
N GLN A 109 -17.32 13.70 10.90
CA GLN A 109 -17.03 12.98 9.67
C GLN A 109 -15.54 12.89 9.43
N THR A 110 -15.10 11.70 9.02
CA THR A 110 -13.70 11.43 8.66
C THR A 110 -13.56 11.33 7.15
N TYR A 111 -12.54 11.99 6.62
CA TYR A 111 -12.09 11.85 5.24
C TYR A 111 -10.60 11.55 5.17
N LEU A 112 -10.17 10.96 4.06
CA LEU A 112 -8.78 10.63 3.82
C LEU A 112 -8.10 11.68 2.96
N LEU A 113 -6.83 11.92 3.26
CA LEU A 113 -5.89 12.70 2.47
C LEU A 113 -4.90 11.75 1.79
N GLN A 114 -4.56 12.01 0.54
CA GLN A 114 -3.57 11.24 -0.19
C GLN A 114 -2.55 12.13 -0.90
N ALA A 115 -1.30 11.71 -0.86
CA ALA A 115 -0.22 12.35 -1.60
C ALA A 115 -0.44 12.14 -3.10
N ARG A 116 -0.10 13.16 -3.90
CA ARG A 116 -0.11 13.07 -5.36
C ARG A 116 0.84 11.98 -5.87
N ASN A 117 2.02 11.86 -5.25
CA ASN A 117 2.93 10.77 -5.50
C ASN A 117 2.98 9.85 -4.28
N ARG A 118 2.38 8.67 -4.40
CA ARG A 118 2.37 7.64 -3.35
C ARG A 118 3.60 6.75 -3.40
N PHE A 119 4.35 6.80 -4.49
CA PHE A 119 5.42 5.87 -4.78
C PHE A 119 6.76 6.47 -4.43
N VAL A 120 7.42 5.82 -3.48
CA VAL A 120 8.80 6.10 -3.13
C VAL A 120 9.62 4.87 -3.45
N LEU A 121 10.52 5.07 -4.42
CA LEU A 121 11.40 4.02 -4.92
C LEU A 121 12.15 3.37 -3.77
N LEU A 122 12.19 2.04 -3.77
CA LEU A 122 12.86 1.19 -2.78
C LEU A 122 12.30 1.30 -1.36
N ARG A 123 11.16 1.98 -1.17
CA ARG A 123 10.46 2.06 0.13
C ARG A 123 9.13 1.38 0.11
N ASN A 124 8.35 1.59 -0.95
CA ASN A 124 7.07 0.93 -1.14
C ASN A 124 6.85 0.44 -2.57
N THR A 125 7.83 0.63 -3.46
CA THR A 125 7.77 0.14 -4.84
C THR A 125 9.17 0.04 -5.44
N PHE A 126 9.36 -0.81 -6.45
CA PHE A 126 10.61 -0.84 -7.24
C PHE A 126 10.60 0.15 -8.42
N GLN A 127 9.42 0.71 -8.73
CA GLN A 127 9.19 1.50 -9.93
C GLN A 127 8.09 2.56 -9.72
N THR A 128 8.10 3.59 -10.56
CA THR A 128 7.00 4.56 -10.66
C THR A 128 5.75 3.91 -11.28
N TYR A 129 4.59 4.56 -11.15
CA TYR A 129 3.34 4.01 -11.68
C TYR A 129 3.38 3.98 -13.22
N GLU A 130 3.97 5.00 -13.82
CA GLU A 130 4.17 5.13 -15.25
C GLU A 130 5.08 4.02 -15.79
N GLN A 131 6.16 3.68 -15.07
CA GLN A 131 7.02 2.54 -15.42
C GLN A 131 6.26 1.21 -15.33
N ALA A 132 5.42 1.03 -14.32
CA ALA A 132 4.58 -0.15 -14.20
C ALA A 132 3.64 -0.28 -15.41
N LEU A 133 3.01 0.82 -15.85
CA LEU A 133 2.16 0.83 -17.05
C LEU A 133 2.94 0.43 -18.32
N ILE A 134 4.19 0.87 -18.45
CA ILE A 134 5.06 0.44 -19.55
C ILE A 134 5.30 -1.07 -19.49
N HIS A 135 5.59 -1.63 -18.31
CA HIS A 135 5.79 -3.07 -18.19
C HIS A 135 4.53 -3.88 -18.47
N VAL A 136 3.38 -3.43 -17.96
CA VAL A 136 2.06 -4.02 -18.21
C VAL A 136 1.80 -4.14 -19.72
N SER A 137 2.17 -3.13 -20.52
CA SER A 137 1.98 -3.15 -21.98
C SER A 137 2.70 -4.32 -22.69
N THR A 138 3.72 -4.89 -22.05
CA THR A 138 4.53 -6.01 -22.58
C THR A 138 4.22 -7.35 -21.90
N MET A 139 3.35 -7.36 -20.90
CA MET A 139 3.04 -8.54 -20.10
C MET A 139 1.66 -9.10 -20.51
N PRO A 140 1.58 -10.40 -20.86
CA PRO A 140 0.30 -11.02 -21.17
C PRO A 140 -0.50 -11.35 -19.90
N ARG A 141 -1.83 -11.39 -20.02
CA ARG A 141 -2.78 -11.99 -19.05
C ARG A 141 -2.80 -11.35 -17.64
N LEU A 142 -2.90 -10.03 -17.56
CA LEU A 142 -3.08 -9.29 -16.30
C LEU A 142 -4.55 -8.96 -16.04
N ALA A 143 -5.36 -9.99 -15.74
CA ALA A 143 -6.82 -9.86 -15.62
C ALA A 143 -7.24 -9.01 -14.42
N GLY A 144 -6.59 -9.19 -13.27
CA GLY A 144 -6.84 -8.41 -12.06
C GLY A 144 -6.46 -6.94 -12.24
N TRP A 145 -5.31 -6.70 -12.88
CA TRP A 145 -4.84 -5.36 -13.23
C TRP A 145 -5.84 -4.64 -14.13
N ASN A 146 -6.31 -5.28 -15.20
CA ASN A 146 -7.19 -4.64 -16.18
C ASN A 146 -8.57 -4.30 -15.60
N ALA A 147 -9.07 -5.10 -14.66
CA ALA A 147 -10.36 -4.85 -13.99
C ALA A 147 -10.27 -3.82 -12.85
N ALA A 148 -9.09 -3.61 -12.28
CA ALA A 148 -8.88 -2.72 -11.13
C ALA A 148 -8.82 -1.24 -11.52
N THR A 149 -9.26 -0.39 -10.59
CA THR A 149 -9.05 1.06 -10.63
C THR A 149 -7.58 1.41 -10.43
N ASP A 150 -7.17 2.62 -10.82
CA ASP A 150 -5.80 3.10 -10.60
C ASP A 150 -5.40 3.07 -9.12
N MET A 151 -6.35 3.36 -8.22
CA MET A 151 -6.14 3.31 -6.78
C MET A 151 -5.82 1.89 -6.30
N GLU A 152 -6.61 0.92 -6.75
CA GLU A 152 -6.42 -0.50 -6.41
C GLU A 152 -5.10 -1.03 -6.96
N ARG A 153 -4.74 -0.69 -8.22
CA ARG A 153 -3.45 -1.04 -8.83
C ARG A 153 -2.28 -0.51 -8.01
N GLN A 154 -2.34 0.75 -7.58
CA GLN A 154 -1.28 1.33 -6.77
C GLN A 154 -1.15 0.65 -5.41
N ASN A 155 -2.27 0.35 -4.74
CA ASN A 155 -2.27 -0.39 -3.47
C ASN A 155 -1.70 -1.80 -3.65
N ALA A 156 -2.06 -2.48 -4.74
CA ALA A 156 -1.56 -3.81 -5.05
C ALA A 156 -0.07 -3.83 -5.35
N LEU A 157 0.47 -2.80 -6.02
CA LEU A 157 1.91 -2.65 -6.23
C LEU A 157 2.69 -2.47 -4.92
N VAL A 158 2.12 -1.71 -3.97
CA VAL A 158 2.72 -1.53 -2.64
C VAL A 158 2.72 -2.83 -1.86
N GLU A 159 1.63 -3.60 -1.92
CA GLU A 159 1.56 -4.92 -1.29
C GLU A 159 2.52 -5.92 -1.95
N ALA A 160 2.61 -5.92 -3.27
CA ALA A 160 3.56 -6.75 -4.02
C ALA A 160 5.01 -6.46 -3.62
N PHE A 161 5.36 -5.18 -3.45
CA PHE A 161 6.68 -4.78 -2.97
C PHE A 161 7.00 -5.37 -1.59
N ARG A 162 6.05 -5.32 -0.64
CA ARG A 162 6.21 -5.89 0.70
C ARG A 162 6.42 -7.40 0.66
N ARG A 163 5.77 -8.11 -0.26
CA ARG A 163 5.94 -9.56 -0.41
C ARG A 163 7.29 -9.91 -1.00
N LEU A 164 7.70 -9.22 -2.05
CA LEU A 164 8.98 -9.40 -2.72
C LEU A 164 10.18 -9.15 -1.79
N THR A 165 10.13 -8.07 -1.01
CA THR A 165 11.22 -7.69 -0.09
C THR A 165 11.37 -8.61 1.13
N ARG A 166 10.46 -9.56 1.35
CA ARG A 166 10.64 -10.62 2.36
C ARG A 166 11.61 -11.71 1.91
N LEU A 167 11.90 -11.78 0.61
CA LEU A 167 12.80 -12.78 0.05
C LEU A 167 14.23 -12.25 -0.08
N GLY A 168 15.18 -13.17 0.07
CA GLY A 168 16.57 -12.96 -0.30
C GLY A 168 16.79 -13.31 -1.77
N TYR A 169 17.74 -12.62 -2.40
CA TYR A 169 18.07 -12.81 -3.80
C TYR A 169 19.56 -13.08 -3.97
N ARG A 170 19.89 -13.94 -4.92
CA ARG A 170 21.24 -14.18 -5.41
C ARG A 170 21.36 -13.58 -6.79
N VAL A 171 22.30 -12.66 -6.96
CA VAL A 171 22.48 -11.91 -8.19
C VAL A 171 23.90 -12.10 -8.69
N GLN A 172 24.01 -12.64 -9.91
CA GLN A 172 25.29 -12.77 -10.61
C GLN A 172 25.69 -11.40 -11.18
N ARG A 173 26.96 -11.02 -11.00
CA ARG A 173 27.46 -9.79 -11.60
C ARG A 173 27.56 -9.93 -13.12
N PRO A 174 27.31 -8.85 -13.89
CA PRO A 174 27.28 -8.92 -15.35
C PRO A 174 28.66 -9.20 -15.97
N GLU A 175 29.75 -8.88 -15.25
CA GLU A 175 31.13 -9.02 -15.72
C GLU A 175 31.50 -10.48 -16.06
N ASP A 176 30.72 -11.45 -15.59
CA ASP A 176 30.93 -12.88 -15.80
C ASP A 176 30.12 -13.48 -16.97
N GLN A 177 29.28 -12.70 -17.68
CA GLN A 177 28.42 -13.24 -18.75
C GLN A 177 29.05 -13.25 -20.15
N ASP A 178 30.15 -12.52 -20.37
CA ASP A 178 30.73 -12.36 -21.72
C ASP A 178 31.93 -13.26 -22.03
N ILE A 179 32.25 -14.23 -21.16
CA ILE A 179 33.41 -15.09 -21.39
C ILE A 179 33.05 -16.55 -21.13
N MET A 180 33.02 -17.32 -22.21
CA MET A 180 33.09 -18.80 -22.28
C MET A 180 34.39 -19.36 -21.65
N TYR A 181 35.03 -18.63 -20.73
CA TYR A 181 36.37 -18.84 -20.23
C TYR A 181 36.52 -18.24 -18.83
N ARG A 182 35.82 -18.80 -17.84
CA ARG A 182 36.36 -18.98 -16.48
C ARG A 182 35.42 -19.82 -15.64
N ALA A 183 35.78 -21.09 -15.50
CA ALA A 183 35.33 -21.96 -14.41
C ALA A 183 35.90 -21.50 -13.03
N ALA A 184 35.91 -20.19 -12.77
CA ALA A 184 36.50 -19.57 -11.59
C ALA A 184 35.45 -18.61 -10.99
N VAL A 185 34.69 -19.15 -10.04
CA VAL A 185 33.94 -18.42 -9.00
C VAL A 185 33.27 -17.14 -9.50
N ALA A 186 32.10 -17.27 -10.13
CA ALA A 186 31.18 -16.14 -10.25
C ALA A 186 30.92 -15.62 -8.82
N ASP A 187 31.25 -14.36 -8.56
CA ASP A 187 31.07 -13.73 -7.26
C ASP A 187 29.58 -13.40 -7.08
N ASP A 188 28.81 -14.45 -6.76
CA ASP A 188 27.37 -14.38 -6.47
C ASP A 188 27.14 -13.35 -5.36
N THR A 189 26.57 -12.20 -5.72
CA THR A 189 26.19 -11.20 -4.73
C THR A 189 24.85 -11.60 -4.12
N VAL A 190 24.84 -11.84 -2.81
CA VAL A 190 23.64 -12.20 -2.06
C VAL A 190 23.02 -10.93 -1.45
N ILE A 191 21.76 -10.68 -1.79
CA ILE A 191 20.90 -9.64 -1.24
C ILE A 191 20.00 -10.30 -0.18
N PRO A 192 20.37 -10.29 1.11
CA PRO A 192 19.49 -10.82 2.14
C PRO A 192 18.23 -9.95 2.27
N ALA A 193 17.12 -10.54 2.70
CA ALA A 193 15.86 -9.82 2.89
C ALA A 193 15.99 -8.57 3.79
N THR A 194 16.89 -8.61 4.77
CA THR A 194 17.17 -7.48 5.67
C THR A 194 17.82 -6.28 4.96
N LEU A 195 18.55 -6.51 3.86
CA LEU A 195 19.25 -5.44 3.13
C LEU A 195 18.27 -4.48 2.44
N TRP A 196 17.05 -4.94 2.10
CA TRP A 196 16.04 -4.08 1.47
C TRP A 196 15.70 -2.84 2.30
N ARG A 197 15.77 -2.94 3.64
CA ARG A 197 15.53 -1.80 4.55
C ARG A 197 16.57 -0.69 4.44
N TYR A 198 17.78 -1.03 3.99
CA TYR A 198 18.92 -0.12 3.86
C TYR A 198 19.24 0.22 2.40
N MET A 199 18.44 -0.28 1.46
CA MET A 199 18.68 -0.11 0.03
C MET A 199 18.47 1.35 -0.38
N ASP A 200 19.50 2.00 -0.89
CA ASP A 200 19.40 3.33 -1.49
C ASP A 200 19.48 3.28 -3.02
N ALA A 201 19.32 4.43 -3.67
CA ALA A 201 19.34 4.53 -5.13
C ALA A 201 20.71 4.18 -5.72
N GLU A 202 21.81 4.48 -5.02
CA GLU A 202 23.17 4.21 -5.51
C GLU A 202 23.46 2.71 -5.51
N LEU A 203 23.22 2.05 -4.37
CA LEU A 203 23.36 0.60 -4.20
C LEU A 203 22.44 -0.14 -5.17
N TRP A 204 21.20 0.33 -5.34
CA TRP A 204 20.27 -0.25 -6.30
C TRP A 204 20.81 -0.20 -7.73
N GLN A 205 21.39 0.93 -8.15
CA GLN A 205 21.94 1.09 -9.50
C GLN A 205 23.13 0.17 -9.79
N ARG A 206 23.86 -0.28 -8.75
CA ARG A 206 24.97 -1.25 -8.89
C ARG A 206 24.50 -2.64 -9.34
N TYR A 207 23.23 -3.00 -9.14
CA TYR A 207 22.72 -4.29 -9.58
C TYR A 207 22.43 -4.34 -11.10
N PRO A 208 22.62 -5.52 -11.74
CA PRO A 208 22.35 -5.72 -13.15
C PRO A 208 20.98 -5.22 -13.58
N SER A 209 20.90 -4.55 -14.73
CA SER A 209 19.63 -4.05 -15.29
C SER A 209 18.61 -5.15 -15.51
N ARG A 210 19.06 -6.36 -15.88
CA ARG A 210 18.21 -7.55 -16.02
C ARG A 210 17.53 -7.96 -14.71
N PHE A 211 18.26 -7.94 -13.60
CA PHE A 211 17.71 -8.25 -12.28
C PHE A 211 16.70 -7.18 -11.84
N ARG A 212 17.06 -5.89 -12.01
CA ARG A 212 16.15 -4.78 -11.68
C ARG A 212 14.85 -4.86 -12.50
N LEU A 213 14.97 -5.13 -13.80
CA LEU A 213 13.82 -5.31 -14.68
C LEU A 213 12.96 -6.52 -14.27
N ALA A 214 13.60 -7.63 -13.88
CA ALA A 214 12.91 -8.82 -13.38
C ALA A 214 12.09 -8.51 -12.13
N LEU A 215 12.64 -7.76 -11.17
CA LEU A 215 11.90 -7.32 -9.98
C LEU A 215 10.72 -6.41 -10.31
N CYS A 216 10.87 -5.46 -11.23
CA CYS A 216 9.76 -4.60 -11.65
C CYS A 216 8.62 -5.41 -12.31
N LYS A 217 8.94 -6.39 -13.16
CA LYS A 217 7.93 -7.28 -13.77
C LYS A 217 7.29 -8.21 -12.74
N ALA A 218 8.09 -8.76 -11.82
CA ALA A 218 7.60 -9.59 -10.73
C ALA A 218 6.64 -8.82 -9.82
N GLN A 219 6.89 -7.54 -9.55
CA GLN A 219 6.00 -6.67 -8.78
C GLN A 219 4.64 -6.49 -9.46
N VAL A 220 4.61 -6.29 -10.78
CA VAL A 220 3.35 -6.20 -11.54
C VAL A 220 2.60 -7.53 -11.51
N ALA A 221 3.29 -8.65 -11.72
CA ALA A 221 2.68 -9.98 -11.70
C ALA A 221 2.13 -10.37 -10.32
N GLU A 222 2.82 -9.99 -9.24
CA GLU A 222 2.33 -10.19 -7.87
C GLU A 222 1.15 -9.27 -7.57
N ALA A 223 1.20 -8.02 -8.02
CA ALA A 223 0.09 -7.08 -7.85
C ALA A 223 -1.19 -7.57 -8.54
N ASP A 224 -1.07 -8.15 -9.73
CA ASP A 224 -2.21 -8.76 -10.44
C ASP A 224 -2.85 -9.90 -9.63
N GLU A 225 -2.06 -10.78 -9.02
CA GLU A 225 -2.57 -11.85 -8.12
C GLU A 225 -3.25 -11.28 -6.86
N VAL A 226 -2.69 -10.21 -6.27
CA VAL A 226 -3.29 -9.51 -5.12
C VAL A 226 -4.68 -8.98 -5.49
N LEU A 227 -4.82 -8.36 -6.66
CA LEU A 227 -6.08 -7.80 -7.15
C LEU A 227 -7.15 -8.88 -7.42
N GLN A 228 -6.73 -10.08 -7.81
CA GLN A 228 -7.63 -11.21 -8.05
C GLN A 228 -8.16 -11.86 -6.76
N GLY A 229 -7.83 -11.33 -5.57
CA GLY A 229 -8.37 -11.82 -4.30
C GLY A 229 -7.86 -13.22 -3.91
N GLY A 230 -6.73 -13.66 -4.45
CA GLY A 230 -6.08 -14.92 -4.09
C GLY A 230 -6.88 -16.20 -4.41
N THR A 231 -7.82 -16.17 -5.34
CA THR A 231 -8.82 -17.24 -5.52
C THR A 231 -8.27 -18.64 -5.82
N ALA A 232 -7.05 -18.81 -6.34
CA ALA A 232 -6.46 -20.13 -6.58
C ALA A 232 -5.35 -20.47 -5.57
N ASN A 233 -4.41 -19.56 -5.33
CA ASN A 233 -3.29 -19.82 -4.42
C ASN A 233 -3.68 -19.68 -2.94
N ALA A 234 -4.68 -18.85 -2.59
CA ALA A 234 -5.22 -18.83 -1.22
C ALA A 234 -6.02 -20.09 -0.90
N LYS A 235 -6.78 -20.64 -1.87
CA LYS A 235 -7.49 -21.94 -1.72
C LYS A 235 -6.53 -23.12 -1.55
N ARG A 236 -5.39 -23.12 -2.25
CA ARG A 236 -4.32 -24.10 -2.02
C ARG A 236 -3.64 -23.90 -0.66
N ARG A 237 -3.41 -22.65 -0.24
CA ARG A 237 -2.85 -22.30 1.08
C ARG A 237 -3.76 -22.70 2.24
N SER A 238 -5.08 -22.69 2.05
CA SER A 238 -6.05 -23.12 3.07
C SER A 238 -6.17 -24.64 3.20
N GLY A 239 -5.41 -25.43 2.44
CA GLY A 239 -5.40 -26.89 2.54
C GLY A 239 -6.65 -27.59 2.00
N LEU A 240 -7.43 -26.92 1.14
CA LEU A 240 -8.59 -27.54 0.48
C LEU A 240 -8.11 -28.61 -0.52
N LEU A 241 -8.21 -29.87 -0.10
CA LEU A 241 -7.84 -31.06 -0.88
C LEU A 241 -8.86 -31.40 -1.97
N SER A 242 -10.12 -31.01 -1.78
CA SER A 242 -11.19 -31.16 -2.77
C SER A 242 -12.24 -30.07 -2.61
N GLU A 243 -12.72 -29.55 -3.73
CA GLU A 243 -13.91 -28.69 -3.81
C GLU A 243 -14.94 -29.43 -4.68
N SER A 244 -16.15 -29.65 -4.16
CA SER A 244 -17.28 -30.16 -4.94
C SER A 244 -18.18 -28.98 -5.29
N ILE A 245 -18.26 -28.66 -6.58
CA ILE A 245 -19.25 -27.70 -7.10
C ILE A 245 -20.28 -28.51 -7.87
N GLY A 246 -21.47 -28.67 -7.30
CA GLY A 246 -22.48 -29.58 -7.83
C GLY A 246 -22.00 -31.04 -7.80
N GLU A 247 -22.07 -31.73 -8.94
CA GLU A 247 -21.66 -33.14 -9.09
C GLU A 247 -20.17 -33.32 -9.43
N SER A 248 -19.42 -32.24 -9.70
CA SER A 248 -18.02 -32.32 -10.11
C SER A 248 -17.08 -32.09 -8.92
N SER A 249 -16.31 -33.11 -8.57
CA SER A 249 -15.24 -33.07 -7.57
C SER A 249 -13.89 -32.87 -8.25
N MET A 250 -13.17 -31.81 -7.87
CA MET A 250 -11.78 -31.61 -8.30
C MET A 250 -10.84 -31.96 -7.15
N MET A 251 -9.99 -32.97 -7.34
CA MET A 251 -8.93 -33.33 -6.39
C MET A 251 -7.60 -32.67 -6.77
N PHE A 252 -6.94 -32.05 -5.80
CA PHE A 252 -5.60 -31.48 -5.96
C PHE A 252 -4.51 -32.46 -5.47
N ARG A 253 -3.32 -32.47 -6.12
CA ARG A 253 -2.22 -33.41 -5.80
C ARG A 253 -1.80 -33.35 -4.32
N SER A 254 -1.49 -34.51 -3.75
CA SER A 254 -1.00 -34.65 -2.38
C SER A 254 0.48 -34.25 -2.26
N GLY A 255 0.73 -33.22 -1.46
CA GLY A 255 2.05 -32.70 -1.11
C GLY A 255 1.98 -31.19 -0.95
N LYS A 256 2.30 -30.66 0.24
CA LYS A 256 2.29 -29.21 0.50
C LYS A 256 3.43 -28.58 -0.31
N PRO A 257 3.15 -27.82 -1.39
CA PRO A 257 4.20 -27.17 -2.16
C PRO A 257 4.94 -26.17 -1.27
N LEU A 258 6.21 -25.91 -1.57
CA LEU A 258 6.96 -24.83 -0.92
C LEU A 258 6.22 -23.51 -1.19
N ASP A 259 5.64 -22.94 -0.14
CA ASP A 259 4.90 -21.68 -0.22
C ASP A 259 5.80 -20.53 0.21
N LEU A 260 6.18 -19.70 -0.77
CA LEU A 260 6.99 -18.50 -0.56
C LEU A 260 6.11 -17.25 -0.32
N GLY A 261 4.78 -17.40 -0.26
CA GLY A 261 3.84 -16.30 -0.09
C GLY A 261 3.71 -15.39 -1.31
N MET A 262 4.05 -15.90 -2.50
CA MET A 262 4.07 -15.17 -3.77
C MET A 262 3.38 -15.96 -4.90
N SER A 263 2.93 -15.24 -5.93
CA SER A 263 2.33 -15.81 -7.13
C SER A 263 3.37 -16.57 -7.95
N SER A 264 2.94 -17.64 -8.62
CA SER A 264 3.80 -18.41 -9.52
C SER A 264 4.31 -17.54 -10.67
N ALA A 265 3.47 -16.65 -11.19
CA ALA A 265 3.84 -15.71 -12.25
C ALA A 265 4.97 -14.75 -11.80
N ALA A 266 4.93 -14.26 -10.56
CA ALA A 266 6.00 -13.43 -10.02
C ALA A 266 7.29 -14.24 -9.82
N LEU A 267 7.20 -15.49 -9.37
CA LEU A 267 8.35 -16.38 -9.21
C LEU A 267 9.01 -16.76 -10.55
N GLU A 268 8.24 -16.87 -11.64
CA GLU A 268 8.79 -17.11 -12.98
C GLU A 268 9.73 -16.00 -13.44
N TYR A 269 9.39 -14.73 -13.19
CA TYR A 269 10.29 -13.61 -13.49
C TYR A 269 11.55 -13.60 -12.63
N LEU A 270 11.47 -14.16 -11.41
CA LEU A 270 12.57 -14.22 -10.45
C LEU A 270 13.34 -15.53 -10.50
N ALA A 271 12.99 -16.43 -11.44
CA ALA A 271 13.67 -17.69 -11.61
C ALA A 271 15.17 -17.46 -11.86
N GLY A 272 16.01 -18.14 -11.08
CA GLY A 272 17.46 -17.97 -11.11
C GLY A 272 18.01 -16.89 -10.17
N TYR A 273 17.15 -16.04 -9.58
CA TYR A 273 17.57 -15.04 -8.59
C TYR A 273 17.19 -15.37 -7.15
N LEU A 274 16.41 -16.42 -6.89
CA LEU A 274 15.94 -16.73 -5.53
C LEU A 274 17.04 -17.40 -4.70
N GLU A 275 17.27 -16.89 -3.49
CA GLU A 275 18.16 -17.53 -2.51
C GLU A 275 17.37 -18.51 -1.62
N PHE A 276 17.55 -19.81 -1.84
CA PHE A 276 17.00 -20.83 -0.93
C PHE A 276 18.02 -21.18 0.16
N ARG A 277 17.76 -20.76 1.40
CA ARG A 277 18.53 -21.24 2.56
C ARG A 277 17.91 -22.55 3.07
N VAL A 278 18.49 -23.67 2.66
CA VAL A 278 18.17 -24.97 3.26
C VAL A 278 18.96 -25.10 4.55
N THR A 279 18.32 -24.85 5.69
CA THR A 279 18.89 -25.19 7.00
C THR A 279 18.68 -26.68 7.22
N THR A 280 19.67 -27.50 6.87
CA THR A 280 19.66 -28.92 7.19
C THR A 280 19.95 -29.08 8.68
N THR A 281 18.91 -29.13 9.51
CA THR A 281 19.06 -29.57 10.90
C THR A 281 19.36 -31.07 10.88
N ARG A 282 20.61 -31.45 11.12
CA ARG A 282 20.96 -32.85 11.44
C ARG A 282 20.45 -33.14 12.84
N SER A 283 19.44 -34.00 12.96
CA SER A 283 19.07 -34.71 14.19
C SER A 283 19.98 -35.90 14.41
#